data_AF-A0A538J092-F1
#
_entry.id   AF-A0A538J092-F1
#
_cell.length_a   1.000
_cell.length_b   1.000
_cell.length_c   1.000
_cell.angle_alpha   90.00
_cell.angle_beta   90.00
_cell.angle_gamma   90.00
#
_symmetry.space_group_name_H-M   'P 1'
#
loop_
_entity.id
_entity.type
_entity.pdbx_description
1 polymer ?
#
loop_
_entity_poly.entity_id
_entity_poly.type
_entity_poly.pdbx_seq_one_letter_code
_entity_poly.pdbx_strand_id
1 'polypeptide(L)'
;MLPGHHFVTTDSVDWPDLVIADISRVDPMDVADSYPEIPILGFGGHTDTAGLRRAHEAGFDQVLVKNALSERAAQVVDELTA
;
A
#
# COMPACT_ATOMS: atom_id res chain seq x y z
N MET A 1 -10.74 -11.23 3.54
CA MET A 1 -10.04 -11.71 2.32
C MET A 1 -10.79 -11.17 1.14
N LEU A 2 -10.11 -10.55 0.16
CA LEU A 2 -10.74 -9.98 -1.04
C LEU A 2 -10.90 -11.10 -2.09
N PRO A 3 -12.13 -11.59 -2.35
CA PRO A 3 -12.32 -12.68 -3.31
C PRO A 3 -11.92 -12.24 -4.72
N GLY A 4 -11.20 -13.09 -5.46
CA GLY A 4 -10.75 -12.79 -6.82
C GLY A 4 -9.36 -12.17 -6.92
N HIS A 5 -8.71 -11.84 -5.80
CA HIS A 5 -7.35 -11.31 -5.79
C HIS A 5 -6.34 -12.38 -5.39
N HIS A 6 -5.20 -12.39 -6.08
CA HIS A 6 -4.04 -13.21 -5.74
C HIS A 6 -3.09 -12.42 -4.85
N PHE A 7 -2.90 -12.86 -3.60
CA PHE A 7 -2.01 -12.20 -2.66
C PHE A 7 -0.62 -12.83 -2.71
N VAL A 8 0.38 -12.01 -2.97
CA VAL A 8 1.79 -12.41 -3.00
C VAL A 8 2.55 -11.70 -1.88
N THR A 9 3.62 -12.32 -1.37
CA THR A 9 4.57 -11.68 -0.45
C THR A 9 5.77 -11.13 -1.22
N THR A 10 6.58 -10.28 -0.59
CA THR A 10 7.80 -9.71 -1.20
C THR A 10 8.80 -10.77 -1.67
N ASP A 11 8.76 -11.98 -1.09
CA ASP A 11 9.60 -13.11 -1.49
C ASP A 11 9.03 -13.90 -2.68
N SER A 12 7.87 -13.50 -3.22
CA SER A 12 7.26 -14.12 -4.38
C SER A 12 8.06 -13.81 -5.66
N VAL A 13 8.00 -14.74 -6.60
CA VAL A 13 8.52 -14.53 -7.97
C VAL A 13 7.52 -13.79 -8.87
N ASP A 14 6.25 -13.74 -8.46
CA ASP A 14 5.20 -13.08 -9.21
C ASP A 14 5.25 -11.56 -9.00
N TRP A 15 5.16 -10.81 -10.11
CA TRP A 15 5.12 -9.35 -10.07
C TRP A 15 3.72 -8.86 -9.68
N PRO A 16 3.57 -7.95 -8.71
CA PRO A 16 2.27 -7.47 -8.26
C PRO A 16 1.71 -6.39 -9.19
N ASP A 17 0.39 -6.34 -9.33
CA ASP A 17 -0.33 -5.22 -9.95
C ASP A 17 -0.66 -4.08 -8.96
N LEU A 18 -0.49 -4.33 -7.66
CA LEU A 18 -0.67 -3.37 -6.57
C LEU A 18 0.16 -3.78 -5.36
N VAL A 19 0.82 -2.83 -4.71
CA VAL A 19 1.54 -3.04 -3.45
C VAL A 19 0.72 -2.46 -2.29
N ILE A 20 0.54 -3.23 -1.21
CA ILE A 20 -0.06 -2.75 0.04
C ILE A 20 1.01 -2.76 1.13
N ALA A 21 1.42 -1.58 1.60
CA ALA A 21 2.58 -1.42 2.48
C ALA A 21 2.20 -0.88 3.87
N ASP A 22 2.60 -1.60 4.93
CA ASP A 22 2.51 -1.11 6.32
C ASP A 22 3.67 -0.14 6.60
N ILE A 23 3.39 1.16 6.54
CA ILE A 23 4.40 2.23 6.64
C ILE A 23 5.02 2.35 8.04
N SER A 24 4.48 1.61 9.02
CA SER A 24 5.08 1.47 10.36
C SER A 24 6.19 0.42 10.40
N ARG A 25 6.30 -0.41 9.36
CA ARG A 25 7.23 -1.55 9.28
C ARG A 25 8.25 -1.42 8.17
N VAL A 26 7.95 -0.66 7.12
CA VAL A 26 8.82 -0.46 5.96
C VAL A 26 9.08 1.02 5.74
N ASP A 27 10.19 1.35 5.08
CA ASP A 27 10.44 2.70 4.61
C ASP A 27 9.66 2.93 3.30
N PRO A 28 8.80 3.95 3.22
CA PRO A 28 8.10 4.26 1.97
C PRO A 28 9.01 4.53 0.77
N MET A 29 10.20 5.12 0.98
CA MET A 29 11.14 5.37 -0.13
C MET A 29 11.65 4.06 -0.72
N ASP A 30 12.03 3.10 0.12
CA ASP A 30 12.50 1.78 -0.32
C ASP A 30 11.42 1.03 -1.12
N VAL A 31 10.14 1.18 -0.72
CA VAL A 31 9.01 0.58 -1.44
C VAL A 31 8.81 1.24 -2.80
N ALA A 32 8.83 2.58 -2.87
CA ALA A 32 8.68 3.32 -4.12
C ALA A 32 9.81 2.99 -5.11
N ASP A 33 11.06 2.91 -4.63
CA ASP A 33 12.21 2.53 -5.45
C ASP A 33 12.14 1.08 -5.95
N SER A 34 11.55 0.18 -5.15
CA SER A 34 11.38 -1.23 -5.52
C SER A 34 10.26 -1.45 -6.54
N TYR A 35 9.26 -0.57 -6.54
CA TYR A 35 8.04 -0.69 -7.34
C TYR A 35 7.68 0.61 -8.07
N PRO A 36 8.57 1.15 -8.93
CA PRO A 36 8.44 2.50 -9.48
C PRO A 36 7.27 2.69 -10.45
N GLU A 37 6.70 1.62 -10.97
CA GLU A 37 5.59 1.64 -11.94
C GLU A 37 4.32 0.96 -11.43
N ILE A 38 4.34 0.43 -10.20
CA ILE A 38 3.21 -0.29 -9.61
C ILE A 38 2.53 0.63 -8.60
N PRO A 39 1.19 0.76 -8.63
CA PRO A 39 0.50 1.57 -7.64
C PRO A 39 0.78 1.05 -6.21
N ILE A 40 0.91 1.98 -5.27
CA ILE A 40 1.25 1.70 -3.87
C ILE A 40 0.17 2.27 -2.95
N LEU A 41 -0.49 1.38 -2.23
CA LEU A 41 -1.38 1.68 -1.12
C LEU A 41 -0.64 1.56 0.21
N GLY A 42 -0.28 2.69 0.81
CA GLY A 42 0.27 2.73 2.16
C GLY A 42 -0.81 2.66 3.24
N PHE A 43 -0.49 2.05 4.37
CA PHE A 43 -1.32 2.20 5.56
C PHE A 43 -0.51 2.31 6.85
N GLY A 44 -1.07 3.03 7.83
CA GLY A 44 -0.46 3.23 9.15
C GLY A 44 -1.49 3.47 10.26
N GLY A 45 -1.01 3.63 11.49
CA GLY A 45 -1.85 4.02 12.63
C GLY A 45 -2.28 5.49 12.53
N HIS A 46 -3.44 5.84 13.09
CA HIS A 46 -3.93 7.23 13.10
C HIS A 46 -3.04 8.20 13.91
N THR A 47 -2.14 7.67 14.75
CA THR A 47 -1.15 8.44 15.51
C THR A 47 0.16 8.64 14.75
N ASP A 48 0.38 7.92 13.66
CA ASP A 48 1.61 7.96 12.87
C ASP A 48 1.51 8.99 11.74
N THR A 49 1.30 10.25 12.10
CA THR A 49 1.17 11.36 11.13
C THR A 49 2.46 11.56 10.34
N ALA A 50 3.61 11.31 10.95
CA ALA A 50 4.91 11.39 10.30
C ALA A 50 5.09 10.27 9.24
N GLY A 51 4.70 9.03 9.55
CA GLY A 51 4.71 7.94 8.57
C GLY A 51 3.76 8.19 7.42
N LEU A 52 2.52 8.63 7.69
CA LEU A 52 1.55 8.97 6.65
C LEU A 52 2.08 10.06 5.71
N ARG A 53 2.75 11.08 6.27
CA ARG A 53 3.38 12.14 5.49
C ARG A 53 4.55 11.62 4.65
N ARG A 54 5.44 10.80 5.23
CA ARG A 54 6.56 10.19 4.48
C ARG A 54 6.08 9.35 3.30
N ALA A 55 5.01 8.58 3.49
CA ALA A 55 4.41 7.79 2.41
C ALA A 55 3.89 8.66 1.27
N HIS A 56 3.22 9.77 1.59
CA HIS A 56 2.78 10.73 0.59
C HIS A 56 3.97 11.42 -0.11
N GLU A 57 5.03 11.79 0.62
CA GLU A 57 6.24 12.39 0.04
C GLU A 57 7.03 11.41 -0.84
N ALA A 58 6.96 10.11 -0.54
CA ALA A 58 7.54 9.05 -1.36
C ALA A 58 6.75 8.73 -2.64
N GLY A 59 5.56 9.32 -2.81
CA GLY A 59 4.76 9.16 -4.02
C GLY A 59 3.78 8.00 -4.00
N PHE A 60 3.41 7.48 -2.83
CA PHE A 60 2.35 6.47 -2.75
C PHE A 60 1.03 7.01 -3.30
N ASP A 61 0.35 6.23 -4.13
CA ASP A 61 -0.89 6.60 -4.80
C ASP A 61 -2.04 6.86 -3.82
N GLN A 62 -2.12 6.03 -2.77
CA GLN A 62 -3.05 6.26 -1.66
C GLN A 62 -2.39 5.90 -0.33
N VAL A 63 -2.76 6.65 0.72
CA VAL A 63 -2.30 6.37 2.09
C VAL A 63 -3.49 6.42 3.04
N LEU A 64 -3.75 5.32 3.74
CA LEU A 64 -4.91 5.16 4.63
C LEU A 64 -4.51 4.92 6.07
N VAL A 65 -5.38 5.30 7.00
CA VAL A 65 -5.31 4.77 8.36
C VAL A 65 -5.81 3.32 8.39
N LYS A 66 -5.26 2.50 9.27
CA LYS A 66 -5.56 1.05 9.36
C LYS A 66 -7.05 0.71 9.45
N ASN A 67 -7.85 1.52 10.16
CA ASN A 67 -9.29 1.31 10.25
C ASN A 67 -9.97 1.55 8.89
N ALA A 68 -9.59 2.63 8.19
CA ALA A 68 -10.11 2.94 6.87
C ALA A 68 -9.74 1.86 5.83
N LEU A 69 -8.51 1.31 5.92
CA LEU A 69 -8.11 0.17 5.10
C LEU A 69 -9.05 -1.03 5.34
N SER A 70 -9.32 -1.36 6.60
CA SER A 70 -10.19 -2.50 6.95
C SER A 70 -11.61 -2.35 6.41
N GLU A 71 -12.11 -1.11 6.34
CA GLU A 71 -13.46 -0.79 5.86
C GLU A 71 -13.55 -0.70 4.33
N ARG A 72 -12.50 -0.21 3.66
CA ARG A 72 -12.56 0.21 2.25
C ARG A 72 -11.57 -0.51 1.32
N ALA A 73 -10.84 -1.52 1.81
CA ALA A 73 -9.81 -2.21 1.04
C ALA A 73 -10.28 -2.63 -0.36
N ALA A 74 -11.46 -3.26 -0.48
CA ALA A 74 -11.97 -3.72 -1.77
C ALA A 74 -12.12 -2.57 -2.77
N GLN A 75 -12.81 -1.51 -2.37
CA GLN A 75 -13.03 -0.33 -3.21
C GLN A 75 -11.70 0.30 -3.65
N VAL A 76 -10.75 0.45 -2.74
CA VAL A 76 -9.48 1.13 -3.02
C VAL A 76 -8.58 0.27 -3.91
N VAL A 77 -8.59 -1.05 -3.73
CA VAL A 77 -7.89 -1.97 -4.62
C VAL A 77 -8.48 -1.87 -6.02
N ASP A 78 -9.80 -1.94 -6.17
CA ASP A 78 -10.46 -1.81 -7.47
C ASP A 78 -10.13 -0.49 -8.16
N GLU A 79 -10.11 0.63 -7.42
CA GLU A 79 -9.75 1.96 -7.93
C GLU A 79 -8.29 2.04 -8.42
N LEU A 80 -7.36 1.34 -7.78
CA LEU A 80 -5.94 1.39 -8.11
C LEU A 80 -5.51 0.37 -9.16
N THR A 81 -6.29 -0.71 -9.37
CA THR A 81 -5.98 -1.76 -10.36
C THR A 81 -6.82 -1.68 -11.64
N ALA A 82 -7.71 -0.68 -11.76
CA ALA A 82 -8.55 -0.45 -12.94
C ALA A 82 -7.82 0.29 -14.07
#